data_AF-A0AAV4ARI3-F1
#
_entry.id   AF-A0AAV4ARI3-F1
#
_cell.length_a   1.000
_cell.length_b   1.000
_cell.length_c   1.000
_cell.angle_alpha   90.00
_cell.angle_beta   90.00
_cell.angle_gamma   90.00
#
_symmetry.space_group_name_H-M   'P 1'
#
loop_
_entity.id
_entity.type
_entity.pdbx_description
1 polymer ?
#
loop_
_entity_poly.entity_id
_entity_poly.type
_entity_poly.pdbx_seq_one_letter_code
_entity_poly.pdbx_strand_id
1 'polypeptide(L)'
;MATSECVNFREMVKTVKNLSMDVDRGKVRWSSVKQFIAYGRDKKALYVKYDYNQEEKRIDLTSRRSSNIGQRHATGENTDRPPVILYLNTSTGISQVKNDDLLSLCQSRLVPFAYHSFYQGLPIQGDDGKED
;
A
#
# COMPACT_ATOMS: atom_id res chain seq x y z
N MET A 1 4.86 16.01 -12.25
CA MET A 1 5.13 15.22 -11.03
C MET A 1 4.37 13.91 -11.15
N ALA A 2 5.05 12.77 -11.18
CA ALA A 2 4.37 11.47 -11.19
C ALA A 2 3.89 11.17 -9.77
N THR A 3 2.56 11.15 -9.56
CA THR A 3 1.96 10.68 -8.32
C THR A 3 2.02 9.16 -8.30
N SER A 4 2.96 8.59 -7.54
CA SER A 4 3.04 7.14 -7.36
C SER A 4 1.96 6.69 -6.38
N GLU A 5 0.93 6.03 -6.90
CA GLU A 5 -0.17 5.47 -6.14
C GLU A 5 0.30 4.21 -5.36
N CYS A 6 0.70 4.36 -4.09
CA CYS A 6 1.17 3.24 -3.26
C CYS A 6 0.12 2.76 -2.25
N VAL A 7 -0.05 1.44 -2.11
CA VAL A 7 -1.00 0.83 -1.15
C VAL A 7 -0.44 0.83 0.28
N ASN A 8 -1.16 1.43 1.23
CA ASN A 8 -0.83 1.33 2.66
C ASN A 8 -1.45 0.08 3.32
N PHE A 9 -0.72 -1.05 3.29
CA PHE A 9 -1.16 -2.31 3.88
C PHE A 9 -1.40 -2.24 5.40
N ARG A 10 -0.61 -1.44 6.13
CA ARG A 10 -0.75 -1.29 7.59
C ARG A 10 -2.10 -0.72 7.96
N GLU A 11 -2.55 0.28 7.21
CA GLU A 11 -3.86 0.90 7.43
C GLU A 11 -5.01 0.04 6.89
N MET A 12 -4.78 -0.64 5.77
CA MET A 12 -5.74 -1.59 5.19
C MET A 12 -6.14 -2.67 6.21
N VAL A 13 -5.17 -3.28 6.91
CA VAL A 13 -5.44 -4.35 7.90
C VAL A 13 -6.28 -3.84 9.09
N LYS A 14 -6.16 -2.57 9.46
CA LYS A 14 -6.94 -1.99 10.56
C LYS A 14 -8.38 -1.64 10.16
N THR A 15 -8.59 -1.30 8.89
CA THR A 15 -9.84 -0.69 8.41
C THR A 15 -10.76 -1.71 7.74
N VAL A 16 -10.20 -2.77 7.14
CA VAL A 16 -10.95 -3.81 6.43
C VAL A 16 -11.23 -4.99 7.36
N LYS A 17 -12.51 -5.25 7.62
CA LYS A 17 -12.93 -6.31 8.57
C LYS A 17 -12.71 -7.73 8.05
N ASN A 18 -12.76 -7.93 6.74
CA ASN A 18 -12.70 -9.26 6.15
C ASN A 18 -11.66 -9.32 5.04
N LEU A 19 -10.45 -9.69 5.44
CA LEU A 19 -9.33 -9.97 4.55
C LEU A 19 -9.10 -11.50 4.40
N SER A 20 -9.85 -12.35 5.12
CA SER A 20 -9.63 -13.79 5.07
C SER A 20 -10.37 -14.49 3.94
N MET A 21 -11.26 -13.78 3.22
CA MET A 21 -12.06 -14.33 2.13
C MET A 21 -12.01 -13.45 0.88
N ASP A 22 -12.01 -14.10 -0.29
CA ASP A 22 -12.17 -13.47 -1.61
C ASP A 22 -13.65 -13.24 -1.94
N VAL A 23 -13.93 -12.58 -3.07
CA VAL A 23 -15.31 -12.31 -3.53
C VAL A 23 -16.12 -13.57 -3.84
N ASP A 24 -15.44 -14.69 -4.13
CA ASP A 24 -16.03 -16.00 -4.42
C ASP A 24 -16.18 -16.86 -3.15
N ARG A 25 -15.98 -16.26 -1.97
CA ARG A 25 -15.99 -16.92 -0.65
C ARG A 25 -14.88 -17.96 -0.46
N GLY A 26 -13.87 -17.96 -1.31
CA GLY A 26 -12.65 -18.71 -1.14
C GLY A 26 -11.78 -18.11 -0.03
N LYS A 27 -11.12 -18.98 0.76
CA LYS A 27 -10.19 -18.53 1.80
C LYS A 27 -8.92 -17.94 1.17
N VAL A 28 -8.56 -16.73 1.58
CA VAL A 28 -7.32 -16.07 1.16
C VAL A 28 -6.15 -16.65 1.97
N ARG A 29 -5.17 -17.22 1.26
CA ARG A 29 -3.91 -17.71 1.85
C ARG A 29 -2.82 -16.64 1.75
N TRP A 30 -2.80 -15.71 2.71
CA TRP A 30 -1.88 -14.56 2.69
C TRP A 30 -0.40 -14.95 2.58
N SER A 31 0.02 -16.03 3.25
CA SER A 31 1.39 -16.54 3.17
C SER A 31 1.77 -17.12 1.81
N SER A 32 0.79 -17.42 0.95
CA SER A 32 1.00 -17.96 -0.39
C SER A 32 0.94 -16.88 -1.48
N VAL A 33 0.65 -15.63 -1.14
CA VAL A 33 0.56 -14.54 -2.12
C VAL A 33 1.96 -14.20 -2.63
N LYS A 34 2.15 -14.28 -3.95
CA LYS A 34 3.40 -13.87 -4.62
C LYS A 34 3.33 -12.44 -5.14
N GLN A 35 2.13 -11.96 -5.49
CA GLN A 35 1.95 -10.63 -6.07
C GLN A 35 0.67 -9.97 -5.55
N PHE A 36 0.80 -8.68 -5.21
CA PHE A 36 -0.30 -7.77 -4.94
C PHE A 36 -0.47 -6.82 -6.12
N ILE A 37 -1.71 -6.63 -6.54
CA ILE A 37 -2.07 -5.76 -7.65
C ILE A 37 -3.20 -4.85 -7.16
N ALA A 38 -2.98 -3.55 -7.29
CA ALA A 38 -3.98 -2.53 -7.02
C ALA A 38 -4.16 -1.71 -8.29
N TYR A 39 -5.39 -1.66 -8.80
CA TYR A 39 -5.71 -0.85 -9.95
C TYR A 39 -6.24 0.50 -9.50
N GLY A 40 -5.64 1.61 -9.95
CA GLY A 40 -6.11 2.96 -9.60
C GLY A 40 -7.58 3.22 -9.93
N ARG A 41 -8.12 2.52 -10.94
CA ARG A 41 -9.55 2.55 -11.31
C ARG A 41 -10.48 1.85 -10.31
N ASP A 42 -9.99 0.88 -9.55
CA ASP A 42 -10.77 0.08 -8.61
C ASP A 42 -10.17 0.18 -7.20
N LYS A 43 -10.39 1.33 -6.58
CA LYS A 43 -9.87 1.68 -5.24
C LYS A 43 -10.47 0.87 -4.10
N LYS A 44 -11.47 0.03 -4.40
CA LYS A 44 -12.22 -0.77 -3.43
C LYS A 44 -11.83 -2.25 -3.45
N ALA A 45 -10.85 -2.63 -4.28
CA ALA A 45 -10.42 -4.00 -4.38
C ALA A 45 -8.90 -4.12 -4.36
N LEU A 46 -8.44 -5.22 -3.77
CA LEU A 46 -7.07 -5.70 -3.89
C LEU A 46 -7.10 -7.00 -4.68
N TYR A 47 -6.18 -7.13 -5.64
CA TYR A 47 -6.04 -8.31 -6.45
C TYR A 47 -4.77 -9.05 -5.99
N VAL A 48 -4.87 -10.36 -5.81
CA VAL A 48 -3.75 -11.19 -5.35
C VAL A 48 -3.53 -12.36 -6.28
N LYS A 49 -2.26 -12.69 -6.52
CA LYS A 49 -1.85 -13.90 -7.25
C LYS A 49 -1.04 -14.84 -6.36
N TYR A 50 -1.35 -16.13 -6.44
CA TYR A 50 -0.56 -17.19 -5.82
C TYR A 50 0.54 -17.72 -6.77
N ASP A 51 0.35 -17.54 -8.08
CA ASP A 51 1.35 -17.79 -9.11
C ASP A 51 1.31 -16.69 -10.18
N TYR A 52 2.44 -16.36 -10.81
CA TYR A 52 2.53 -15.30 -11.80
C TYR A 52 1.67 -15.57 -13.05
N ASN A 53 1.46 -16.86 -13.37
CA ASN A 53 0.71 -17.30 -14.55
C ASN A 53 -0.78 -17.57 -14.28
N GLN A 54 -1.23 -17.39 -13.03
CA GLN A 54 -2.62 -17.65 -12.66
C GLN A 54 -3.49 -16.39 -12.73
N GLU A 55 -4.79 -16.63 -12.81
CA GLU A 55 -5.80 -15.59 -12.63
C GLU A 55 -5.71 -14.94 -11.25
N GLU A 56 -6.11 -13.68 -11.22
CA GLU A 56 -6.09 -12.85 -10.03
C GLU A 56 -7.31 -13.14 -9.17
N LYS A 57 -7.10 -13.28 -7.87
CA LYS A 57 -8.20 -13.30 -6.92
C LYS A 57 -8.51 -11.90 -6.42
N ARG A 58 -9.77 -11.52 -6.51
CA ARG A 58 -10.27 -10.23 -6.04
C ARG A 58 -10.67 -10.32 -4.56
N ILE A 59 -10.15 -9.39 -3.76
CA ILE A 59 -10.51 -9.18 -2.37
C ILE A 59 -11.26 -7.85 -2.30
N ASP A 60 -12.51 -7.88 -1.83
CA ASP A 60 -13.30 -6.67 -1.62
C ASP A 60 -12.83 -6.00 -0.33
N LEU A 61 -12.37 -4.75 -0.46
CA LEU A 61 -11.89 -3.98 0.66
C LEU A 61 -13.02 -3.19 1.33
N THR A 62 -14.23 -3.16 0.78
CA THR A 62 -15.32 -2.35 1.35
C THR A 62 -15.55 -2.65 2.84
N SER A 63 -15.57 -1.59 3.64
CA SER A 63 -15.78 -1.71 5.08
C SER A 63 -17.26 -1.92 5.21
N ARG A 64 -17.68 -3.16 5.45
CA ARG A 64 -19.04 -3.40 5.95
C ARG A 64 -19.12 -2.85 7.38
N ARG A 65 -19.27 -1.53 7.52
CA ARG A 65 -20.07 -0.97 8.61
C ARG A 65 -21.53 -1.18 8.22
N SER A 66 -21.98 -2.43 8.30
CA SER A 66 -23.41 -2.72 8.39
C SER A 66 -23.63 -3.35 9.75
N SER A 67 -24.26 -2.55 10.61
CA SER A 67 -25.28 -2.93 11.59
C SER A 67 -25.41 -4.44 11.86
N ASN A 68 -25.13 -4.87 13.10
CA ASN A 68 -25.86 -5.95 13.80
C ASN A 68 -25.21 -6.36 15.13
N ILE A 69 -24.50 -5.45 15.83
CA ILE A 69 -24.17 -5.66 17.24
C ILE A 69 -24.39 -4.34 17.98
N GLY A 70 -25.48 -4.30 18.77
CA GLY A 70 -25.64 -3.39 19.90
C GLY A 70 -25.78 -1.90 19.57
N GLN A 71 -27.02 -1.44 19.36
CA GLN A 71 -27.38 -0.11 19.83
C GLN A 71 -27.11 -0.06 21.34
N ARG A 72 -26.02 0.61 21.75
CA ARG A 72 -25.91 1.29 23.05
C ARG A 72 -24.73 2.24 23.00
N HIS A 73 -25.06 3.52 22.87
CA HIS A 73 -24.23 4.68 23.18
C HIS A 73 -22.88 4.78 22.45
N ALA A 74 -22.88 5.37 21.26
CA ALA A 74 -21.72 6.09 20.75
C ALA A 74 -22.20 7.36 20.02
N THR A 75 -22.35 8.45 20.77
CA THR A 75 -22.25 9.81 20.23
C THR A 75 -20.81 10.00 19.77
N GLY A 76 -20.55 9.94 18.47
CA GLY A 76 -19.22 10.14 17.91
C GLY A 76 -19.17 9.85 16.42
N GLU A 77 -19.33 10.91 15.63
CA GLU A 77 -18.97 11.06 14.21
C GLU A 77 -19.18 9.85 13.28
N ASN A 78 -20.30 9.91 12.55
CA ASN A 78 -20.43 9.30 11.22
C ASN A 78 -19.32 9.81 10.31
N THR A 79 -18.17 9.14 10.31
CA THR A 79 -17.23 9.24 9.20
C THR A 79 -17.52 8.09 8.24
N ASP A 80 -18.25 8.42 7.17
CA ASP A 80 -18.29 7.71 5.89
C ASP A 80 -16.89 7.72 5.25
N ARG A 81 -15.87 7.24 5.96
CA ARG A 81 -14.58 6.97 5.35
C ARG A 81 -14.69 5.57 4.74
N PRO A 82 -14.64 5.44 3.40
CA PRO A 82 -14.33 4.14 2.83
C PRO A 82 -13.03 3.65 3.49
N PRO A 83 -12.81 2.33 3.60
CA PRO A 83 -11.47 1.82 3.84
C PRO A 83 -10.68 2.08 2.57
N VAL A 84 -10.24 3.33 2.46
CA VAL A 84 -9.46 3.80 1.36
C VAL A 84 -8.18 3.00 1.50
N ILE A 85 -7.86 2.17 0.51
CA ILE A 85 -6.47 2.01 0.10
C ILE A 85 -5.97 3.44 0.05
N LEU A 86 -5.27 3.88 1.10
CA LEU A 86 -4.60 5.18 1.10
C LEU A 86 -3.50 5.00 0.08
N TYR A 87 -3.86 5.22 -1.18
CA TYR A 87 -2.92 5.62 -2.20
C TYR A 87 -2.21 6.81 -1.58
N LEU A 88 -0.99 6.56 -1.13
CA LEU A 88 -0.10 7.62 -0.71
C LEU A 88 0.06 8.51 -1.94
N ASN A 89 -0.70 9.60 -2.00
CA ASN A 89 -0.50 10.65 -3.00
C ASN A 89 0.80 11.43 -2.72
N THR A 90 1.46 11.10 -1.61
CA THR A 90 2.78 11.59 -1.26
C THR A 90 3.79 10.55 -1.69
N SER A 91 4.75 10.98 -2.51
CA SER A 91 5.95 10.18 -2.73
C SER A 91 6.58 9.95 -1.36
N THR A 92 6.54 8.71 -0.87
CA THR A 92 7.25 8.34 0.35
C THR A 92 8.72 8.38 -0.01
N GLY A 93 9.33 9.55 0.20
CA GLY A 93 10.76 9.70 0.00
C GLY A 93 11.51 8.67 0.83
N ILE A 94 12.69 8.29 0.36
CA ILE A 94 13.59 7.44 1.14
C ILE A 94 14.32 8.31 2.17
N SER A 95 14.68 7.74 3.31
CA SER A 95 15.50 8.46 4.30
C SER A 95 16.86 8.80 3.71
N GLN A 96 17.48 9.89 4.17
CA GLN A 96 18.82 10.32 3.71
C GLN A 96 19.83 9.17 3.77
N VAL A 97 19.89 8.46 4.91
CA VAL A 97 20.79 7.30 5.10
C VAL A 97 20.61 6.22 4.03
N LYS A 98 19.37 5.95 3.60
CA LYS A 98 19.10 4.94 2.56
C LYS A 98 19.45 5.45 1.18
N ASN A 99 19.28 6.75 0.93
CA ASN A 99 19.70 7.39 -0.30
C ASN A 99 21.23 7.31 -0.43
N ASP A 100 21.95 7.69 0.62
CA ASP A 100 23.42 7.65 0.64
C ASP A 100 23.94 6.23 0.42
N ASP A 101 23.35 5.23 1.09
CA ASP A 101 23.71 3.82 0.90
C ASP A 101 23.46 3.36 -0.54
N LEU A 102 22.31 3.68 -1.13
CA LEU A 102 22.00 3.36 -2.54
C LEU A 102 22.94 4.04 -3.53
N LEU A 103 23.31 5.30 -3.29
CA LEU A 103 24.27 6.01 -4.12
C LEU A 103 25.67 5.40 -4.00
N SER A 104 26.07 4.94 -2.81
CA SER A 104 27.32 4.22 -2.61
C SER A 104 27.36 2.90 -3.40
N LEU A 105 26.22 2.19 -3.48
CA LEU A 105 26.08 0.98 -4.30
C LEU A 105 26.15 1.27 -5.81
N CYS A 106 25.67 2.43 -6.23
CA CYS A 106 25.82 2.90 -7.61
C CYS A 106 27.29 3.22 -7.92
N GLN A 107 27.99 3.94 -7.02
CA GLN A 107 29.39 4.31 -7.18
C GLN A 107 30.32 3.09 -7.21
N SER A 108 30.05 2.09 -6.37
CA SER A 108 30.79 0.81 -6.33
C SER A 108 30.48 -0.12 -7.51
N ARG A 109 29.59 0.29 -8.45
CA ARG A 109 29.17 -0.47 -9.64
C ARG A 109 28.52 -1.83 -9.33
N LEU A 110 28.03 -2.01 -8.10
CA LEU A 110 27.22 -3.19 -7.74
C LEU A 110 25.82 -3.10 -8.37
N VAL A 111 25.33 -1.88 -8.60
CA VAL A 111 24.12 -1.62 -9.39
C VAL A 111 24.50 -1.34 -10.85
N PRO A 112 23.87 -2.00 -11.84
CA PRO A 112 24.10 -1.70 -13.25
C PRO A 112 23.80 -0.23 -13.61
N PHE A 113 24.65 0.37 -14.45
CA PHE A 113 24.58 1.80 -14.81
C PHE A 113 23.22 2.22 -15.37
N ALA A 114 22.52 1.31 -16.06
CA ALA A 114 21.18 1.55 -16.60
C ALA A 114 20.14 1.97 -15.53
N TYR A 115 20.37 1.63 -14.26
CA TYR A 115 19.45 1.95 -13.16
C TYR A 115 19.91 3.13 -12.31
N HIS A 116 21.09 3.71 -12.56
CA HIS A 116 21.64 4.77 -11.72
C HIS A 116 20.76 6.03 -11.71
N SER A 117 20.25 6.43 -12.88
CA SER A 117 19.35 7.60 -13.02
C SER A 117 18.05 7.43 -12.23
N PHE A 118 17.54 6.19 -12.14
CA PHE A 118 16.36 5.87 -11.34
C PHE A 118 16.65 6.11 -9.84
N TYR A 119 17.74 5.53 -9.31
CA TYR A 119 18.06 5.65 -7.89
C TYR A 119 18.44 7.08 -7.48
N GLN A 120 19.15 7.82 -8.34
CA GLN A 120 19.49 9.22 -8.13
C GLN A 120 18.26 10.14 -8.12
N GLY A 121 17.21 9.78 -8.86
CA GLY A 121 15.96 10.54 -8.92
C GLY A 121 14.96 10.23 -7.81
N LEU A 122 15.31 9.35 -6.85
CA LEU A 122 14.41 9.02 -5.76
C LEU A 122 14.25 10.23 -4.81
N PRO A 123 13.01 10.61 -4.47
CA PRO A 123 12.78 11.70 -3.53
C PRO A 123 13.31 11.31 -2.15
N ILE A 124 13.91 12.27 -1.48
CA ILE A 124 14.39 12.11 -0.11
C ILE A 124 13.31 12.67 0.82
N GLN A 125 13.00 11.93 1.87
CA GLN A 125 12.07 12.42 2.89
C GLN A 125 12.75 13.60 3.59
N GLY A 126 12.27 14.82 3.32
CA GLY A 126 12.76 16.01 3.98
C GLY A 126 12.58 15.85 5.49
N ASP A 127 13.68 15.92 6.22
CA ASP A 127 13.64 16.26 7.63
C ASP A 127 13.21 17.73 7.65
N ASP A 128 11.95 18.00 8.00
CA ASP A 128 11.52 19.37 8.26
C ASP A 128 12.48 19.93 9.31
N GLY A 129 13.30 20.88 8.86
CA GLY A 129 14.45 21.36 9.59
C GLY A 129 14.12 21.70 11.03
N LYS A 130 14.89 21.13 11.96
CA LYS A 130 15.30 21.92 13.11
C LYS A 130 16.33 22.92 12.61
N GLU A 131 15.82 24.05 12.15
CA GLU A 131 16.55 25.31 12.14
C GLU A 131 16.58 25.81 13.59
N ASP A 132 17.78 26.23 14.02
CA ASP A 132 18.25 26.74 15.32
C ASP A 132 18.58 25.76 16.46
#